data_AF-A0A7S1BFX1-F1
#
_entry.id   AF-A0A7S1BFX1-F1
#
_cell.length_a   1.000
_cell.length_b   1.000
_cell.length_c   1.000
_cell.angle_alpha   90.00
_cell.angle_beta   90.00
_cell.angle_gamma   90.00
#
_symmetry.space_group_name_H-M   'P 1'
#
loop_
_entity.id
_entity.type
_entity.pdbx_description
1 polymer ?
#
loop_
_entity_poly.entity_id
_entity_poly.type
_entity_poly.pdbx_seq_one_letter_code
_entity_poly.pdbx_strand_id
1 'polypeptide(L)'
;MTDPAPPPPRNARLLAVLASALERSRASITDDDIRCQYDAAAPEKVDPAVVAAASAALDEIPPALEEEFRTLLSLHGVEQNLTRFDQEVADALARSEEEEDPAKRDPAHEAAMHIADPGAAVRRVRHDILLKERKRLEEEVGRVEMEVERLREEVRERAKVVGRGAEEMKRV
;
A
#
# COMPACT_ATOMS: atom_id res chain seq x y z
N MET A 1 -15.98 -25.95 -10.85
CA MET A 1 -14.64 -25.43 -11.18
C MET A 1 -14.18 -24.67 -9.96
N THR A 2 -13.22 -25.19 -9.20
CA THR A 2 -12.65 -24.50 -8.05
C THR A 2 -11.75 -23.40 -8.57
N ASP A 3 -12.07 -22.15 -8.26
CA ASP A 3 -11.13 -21.05 -8.45
C ASP A 3 -9.82 -21.40 -7.74
N PRO A 4 -8.67 -21.22 -8.40
CA PRO A 4 -7.38 -21.50 -7.79
C PRO A 4 -7.22 -20.62 -6.55
N ALA A 5 -6.64 -21.19 -5.50
CA ALA A 5 -6.34 -20.44 -4.29
C ALA A 5 -5.55 -19.16 -4.64
N PRO A 6 -5.83 -18.03 -3.96
CA PRO A 6 -5.11 -16.79 -4.22
C PRO A 6 -3.60 -17.03 -4.04
N PRO A 7 -2.76 -16.42 -4.88
CA PRO A 7 -1.33 -16.56 -4.76
C PRO A 7 -0.88 -16.07 -3.37
N PRO A 8 0.18 -16.69 -2.79
CA PRO A 8 0.67 -16.28 -1.49
C PRO A 8 1.14 -14.81 -1.52
N PRO A 9 1.07 -14.10 -0.37
CA PRO A 9 1.53 -12.72 -0.25
C PRO A 9 2.96 -12.54 -0.76
N ARG A 10 3.27 -11.36 -1.31
CA ARG A 10 4.61 -11.10 -1.88
C ARG A 10 5.73 -11.27 -0.86
N ASN A 11 5.49 -10.98 0.42
CA ASN A 11 6.45 -11.23 1.49
C ASN A 11 6.77 -12.73 1.63
N ALA A 12 5.76 -13.59 1.69
CA ALA A 12 5.96 -15.04 1.78
C ALA A 12 6.73 -15.59 0.56
N ARG A 13 6.47 -15.05 -0.63
CA ARG A 13 7.20 -15.41 -1.85
C ARG A 13 8.66 -14.96 -1.81
N LEU A 14 8.94 -13.76 -1.30
CA LEU A 14 10.30 -13.25 -1.15
C LEU A 14 11.12 -14.15 -0.22
N LEU A 15 10.55 -14.50 0.95
CA LEU A 15 11.19 -15.41 1.90
C LEU A 15 11.47 -16.79 1.28
N ALA A 16 10.50 -17.34 0.52
CA ALA A 16 10.69 -18.62 -0.16
C ALA A 16 11.81 -18.57 -1.22
N VAL A 17 11.94 -17.46 -1.96
CA VAL A 17 13.02 -17.28 -2.93
C VAL A 17 14.37 -17.18 -2.24
N LEU A 18 14.46 -16.45 -1.13
CA LEU A 18 15.69 -16.31 -0.35
C LEU A 18 16.14 -17.65 0.25
N ALA A 19 15.23 -18.38 0.88
CA ALA A 19 15.50 -19.71 1.42
C ALA A 19 15.98 -20.66 0.31
N SER A 20 15.28 -20.69 -0.83
CA SER A 20 15.67 -21.51 -1.97
C SER A 20 17.03 -21.11 -2.57
N ALA A 21 17.39 -19.82 -2.53
CA ALA A 21 18.70 -19.35 -2.97
C ALA A 21 19.81 -19.79 -2.01
N LEU A 22 19.57 -19.75 -0.70
CA LEU A 22 20.49 -20.26 0.30
C LEU A 22 20.71 -21.76 0.16
N GLU A 23 19.65 -22.54 0.00
CA GLU A 23 19.73 -23.99 -0.21
C GLU A 23 20.56 -24.33 -1.45
N ARG A 24 20.32 -23.64 -2.58
CA ARG A 24 21.11 -23.85 -3.81
C ARG A 24 22.58 -23.47 -3.62
N SER A 25 22.85 -22.35 -2.96
CA SER A 25 24.21 -21.91 -2.66
C SER A 25 24.93 -22.96 -1.80
N ARG A 26 24.27 -23.46 -0.75
CA ARG A 26 24.81 -24.50 0.12
C ARG A 26 25.08 -25.81 -0.63
N ALA A 27 24.10 -26.26 -1.43
CA ALA A 27 24.20 -27.49 -2.21
C ALA A 27 25.28 -27.44 -3.30
N SER A 28 25.71 -26.23 -3.71
CA SER A 28 26.81 -26.06 -4.67
C SER A 28 28.19 -26.28 -4.07
N ILE A 29 28.32 -26.33 -2.74
CA ILE A 29 29.58 -26.57 -2.04
C ILE A 29 29.65 -28.05 -1.67
N THR A 30 30.50 -28.80 -2.36
CA THR A 30 30.71 -30.23 -2.10
C THR A 30 31.86 -30.48 -1.12
N ASP A 31 31.90 -31.67 -0.53
CA ASP A 31 33.02 -32.10 0.31
C ASP A 31 34.36 -32.10 -0.45
N ASP A 32 34.33 -32.37 -1.75
CA ASP A 32 35.51 -32.34 -2.61
C ASP A 32 35.98 -30.90 -2.87
N ASP A 33 35.05 -29.93 -2.99
CA ASP A 33 35.40 -28.50 -3.07
C ASP A 33 36.07 -28.03 -1.77
N ILE A 34 35.50 -28.41 -0.62
CA ILE A 34 36.05 -28.09 0.71
C ILE A 34 37.45 -28.69 0.83
N ARG A 35 37.61 -29.98 0.50
CA ARG A 35 38.92 -30.65 0.53
C ARG A 35 39.93 -29.96 -0.37
N CYS A 36 39.56 -29.61 -1.61
CA CYS A 36 40.45 -28.90 -2.54
C CYS A 36 40.92 -27.55 -1.98
N GLN A 37 40.06 -26.80 -1.29
CA GLN A 37 40.43 -25.53 -0.66
C GLN A 37 41.41 -25.74 0.51
N TYR A 38 41.21 -26.77 1.33
CA TYR A 38 42.15 -27.10 2.41
C TYR A 38 43.49 -27.60 1.87
N ASP A 39 43.50 -28.48 0.86
CA ASP A 39 44.72 -28.97 0.21
C ASP A 39 45.52 -27.83 -0.44
N ALA A 40 44.83 -26.81 -0.98
CA ALA A 40 45.45 -25.61 -1.53
C ALA A 40 46.08 -24.70 -0.45
N ALA A 41 45.47 -24.62 0.73
CA ALA A 41 45.94 -23.81 1.85
C ALA A 41 47.04 -24.50 2.68
N ALA A 42 46.96 -25.82 2.81
CA ALA A 42 47.90 -26.67 3.52
C ALA A 42 48.03 -28.00 2.74
N PRO A 43 49.12 -28.21 1.99
CA PRO A 43 49.30 -29.39 1.13
C PRO A 43 49.56 -30.70 1.91
N GLU A 44 49.38 -30.68 3.23
CA GLU A 44 49.38 -31.88 4.05
C GLU A 44 48.04 -32.61 3.89
N LYS A 45 48.06 -33.93 4.02
CA LYS A 45 46.87 -34.75 3.82
C LYS A 45 45.80 -34.38 4.85
N VAL A 46 44.75 -33.67 4.42
CA VAL A 46 43.66 -33.21 5.28
C VAL A 46 42.89 -34.43 5.82
N ASP A 47 42.67 -34.46 7.13
CA ASP A 47 41.88 -35.50 7.78
C ASP A 47 40.42 -35.42 7.31
N PRO A 48 39.82 -36.53 6.80
CA PRO A 48 38.39 -36.57 6.46
C PRO A 48 37.45 -36.10 7.57
N ALA A 49 37.83 -36.25 8.85
CA ALA A 49 37.06 -35.74 9.98
C ALA A 49 36.97 -34.20 10.00
N VAL A 50 38.01 -33.51 9.53
CA VAL A 50 38.03 -32.05 9.40
C VAL A 50 37.13 -31.59 8.28
N VAL A 51 37.13 -32.29 7.13
CA VAL A 51 36.22 -32.01 6.02
C VAL A 51 34.76 -32.22 6.44
N ALA A 52 34.47 -33.33 7.13
CA ALA A 52 33.13 -33.61 7.63
C ALA A 52 32.65 -32.56 8.66
N ALA A 53 33.54 -32.11 9.55
CA ALA A 53 33.24 -31.04 10.51
C ALA A 53 32.98 -29.69 9.81
N ALA A 54 33.75 -29.36 8.77
CA ALA A 54 33.52 -28.16 7.96
C ALA A 54 32.19 -28.24 7.20
N SER A 55 31.86 -29.39 6.60
CA SER A 55 30.57 -29.61 5.95
C SER A 55 29.40 -29.50 6.93
N ALA A 56 29.52 -30.07 8.13
CA ALA A 56 28.50 -29.93 9.16
C ALA A 56 28.34 -28.45 9.61
N ALA A 57 29.44 -27.71 9.77
CA ALA A 57 29.37 -26.29 10.12
C ALA A 57 28.71 -25.44 9.02
N LEU A 58 28.89 -25.80 7.74
CA LEU A 58 28.20 -25.14 6.63
C LEU A 58 26.67 -25.39 6.65
N ASP A 59 26.19 -26.45 7.30
CA ASP A 59 24.75 -26.71 7.46
C ASP A 59 24.11 -25.83 8.54
N GLU A 60 24.90 -25.24 9.43
CA GLU A 60 24.44 -24.30 10.46
C GLU A 60 24.36 -22.84 9.96
N ILE A 61 24.97 -22.52 8.80
CA ILE A 61 24.98 -21.17 8.21
C ILE A 61 23.60 -20.74 7.65
N PRO A 62 22.82 -21.59 6.94
CA PRO A 62 21.54 -21.18 6.37
C PRO A 62 20.54 -20.65 7.40
N PRO A 63 20.34 -21.29 8.58
CA PRO A 63 19.46 -20.74 9.62
C PRO A 63 19.88 -19.35 10.13
N ALA A 64 21.18 -19.11 10.32
CA ALA A 64 21.69 -17.82 10.78
C ALA A 64 21.50 -16.73 9.72
N LEU A 65 21.76 -17.05 8.44
CA LEU A 65 21.52 -16.13 7.33
C LEU A 65 20.03 -15.84 7.11
N GLU A 66 19.16 -16.84 7.30
CA GLU A 66 17.71 -16.62 7.26
C GLU A 66 17.25 -15.62 8.34
N GLU A 67 17.78 -15.74 9.55
CA GLU A 67 17.48 -14.80 10.65
C GLU A 67 17.99 -13.39 10.35
N GLU A 68 19.20 -13.27 9.79
CA GLU A 68 19.78 -12.00 9.40
C GLU A 68 18.99 -11.34 8.26
N PHE A 69 18.54 -12.12 7.26
CA PHE A 69 17.64 -11.63 6.22
C PHE A 69 16.31 -11.14 6.79
N ARG A 70 15.69 -11.86 7.73
CA ARG A 70 14.46 -11.38 8.37
C ARG A 70 14.68 -10.08 9.12
N THR A 71 15.81 -9.97 9.84
CA THR A 71 16.21 -8.74 10.52
C THR A 71 16.34 -7.57 9.54
N LEU A 72 17.03 -7.75 8.42
CA LEU A 72 17.20 -6.71 7.40
C LEU A 72 15.88 -6.32 6.74
N LEU A 73 15.03 -7.30 6.42
CA LEU A 73 13.71 -7.06 5.82
C LEU A 73 12.82 -6.26 6.78
N SER A 74 12.87 -6.55 8.07
CA SER A 74 12.16 -5.81 9.13
C SER A 74 12.72 -4.40 9.31
N LEU A 75 14.05 -4.25 9.40
CA LEU A 75 14.72 -2.96 9.60
C LEU A 75 14.42 -1.96 8.47
N HIS A 76 14.34 -2.45 7.24
CA HIS A 76 14.03 -1.63 6.07
C HIS A 76 12.52 -1.56 5.75
N GLY A 77 11.69 -2.14 6.61
CA GLY A 77 10.24 -2.16 6.46
C GLY A 77 9.74 -2.79 5.16
N VAL A 78 10.52 -3.71 4.59
CA VAL A 78 10.21 -4.38 3.32
C VAL A 78 8.90 -5.15 3.42
N GLU A 79 8.66 -5.80 4.57
CA GLU A 79 7.43 -6.54 4.82
C GLU A 79 6.19 -5.64 4.79
N GLN A 80 6.25 -4.47 5.42
CA GLN A 80 5.14 -3.52 5.40
C GLN A 80 4.94 -2.93 4.01
N ASN A 81 6.03 -2.62 3.30
CA ASN A 81 5.98 -2.09 1.94
C ASN A 81 5.36 -3.11 0.96
N LEU A 82 5.74 -4.38 1.03
CA LEU A 82 5.17 -5.44 0.19
C LEU A 82 3.69 -5.69 0.51
N THR A 83 3.32 -5.66 1.80
CA THR A 83 1.92 -5.79 2.22
C THR A 83 1.08 -4.62 1.70
N ARG A 84 1.59 -3.39 1.80
CA ARG A 84 0.92 -2.20 1.27
C ARG A 84 0.79 -2.28 -0.25
N PHE A 85 1.82 -2.75 -0.95
CA PHE A 85 1.77 -2.93 -2.39
C PHE A 85 0.77 -4.01 -2.82
N ASP A 86 0.64 -5.11 -2.07
CA ASP A 86 -0.41 -6.12 -2.27
C ASP A 86 -1.81 -5.49 -2.12
N GLN A 87 -2.01 -4.65 -1.10
CA GLN A 87 -3.27 -3.92 -0.90
C GLN A 87 -3.56 -2.94 -2.05
N GLU A 88 -2.58 -2.12 -2.45
CA GLU A 88 -2.76 -1.14 -3.52
C GLU A 88 -3.10 -1.80 -4.86
N VAL A 89 -2.54 -2.99 -5.14
CA VAL A 89 -2.88 -3.80 -6.31
C VAL A 89 -4.29 -4.39 -6.20
N ALA A 90 -4.67 -4.93 -5.03
CA ALA A 90 -6.02 -5.45 -4.82
C ALA A 90 -7.07 -4.33 -4.99
N ASP A 91 -6.82 -3.15 -4.41
CA ASP A 91 -7.70 -1.98 -4.54
C ASP A 91 -7.80 -1.50 -5.99
N ALA A 92 -6.70 -1.54 -6.76
CA ALA A 92 -6.70 -1.18 -8.18
C ALA A 92 -7.49 -2.17 -9.03
N LEU A 93 -7.34 -3.47 -8.78
CA LEU A 93 -8.10 -4.52 -9.48
C LEU A 93 -9.59 -4.42 -9.17
N ALA A 94 -9.97 -4.23 -7.90
CA ALA A 94 -11.37 -4.04 -7.50
C ALA A 94 -12.01 -2.82 -8.20
N ARG A 95 -11.29 -1.69 -8.29
CA ARG A 95 -11.77 -0.50 -9.03
C ARG A 95 -11.96 -0.77 -10.53
N SER A 96 -11.08 -1.57 -11.14
CA SER A 96 -11.17 -1.91 -12.57
C SER A 96 -12.34 -2.84 -12.89
N GLU A 97 -12.82 -3.61 -11.91
CA GLU A 97 -14.02 -4.44 -12.05
C GLU A 97 -15.31 -3.64 -11.83
N GLU A 98 -15.26 -2.55 -11.06
CA GLU A 98 -16.44 -1.73 -10.74
C GLU A 98 -16.74 -0.60 -11.75
N GLU A 99 -15.76 -0.05 -12.47
CA GLU A 99 -16.03 1.04 -13.44
C GLU A 99 -14.82 1.28 -14.37
N GLU A 100 -14.78 0.64 -15.54
CA GLU A 100 -13.98 1.17 -16.67
C GLU A 100 -14.53 0.69 -18.02
N ASP A 101 -15.30 1.56 -18.67
CA ASP A 101 -15.54 1.45 -20.12
C ASP A 101 -14.18 1.66 -20.82
N PRO A 102 -13.59 0.64 -21.47
CA PRO A 102 -12.27 0.76 -22.10
C PRO A 102 -12.23 1.82 -23.21
N ALA A 103 -13.38 2.29 -23.70
CA ALA A 103 -13.47 3.38 -24.66
C ALA A 103 -13.18 4.78 -24.05
N LYS A 104 -13.10 4.91 -22.72
CA LYS A 104 -12.82 6.18 -22.02
C LYS A 104 -11.40 6.30 -21.46
N ARG A 105 -10.52 5.33 -21.71
CA ARG A 105 -9.10 5.44 -21.34
C ARG A 105 -8.45 6.54 -22.16
N ASP A 106 -8.28 7.71 -21.55
CA ASP A 106 -7.56 8.84 -22.13
C ASP A 106 -6.06 8.50 -22.18
N PRO A 107 -5.44 8.42 -23.38
CA PRO A 107 -4.00 8.15 -23.53
C PRO A 107 -3.12 9.18 -22.80
N ALA A 108 -3.61 10.40 -22.58
CA ALA A 108 -2.91 11.41 -21.79
C ALA A 108 -2.83 11.04 -20.29
N HIS A 109 -3.75 10.22 -19.80
CA HIS A 109 -3.77 9.74 -18.41
C HIS A 109 -2.70 8.66 -18.15
N GLU A 110 -2.50 7.74 -19.09
CA GLU A 110 -1.43 6.73 -19.04
C GLU A 110 -0.04 7.37 -19.16
N ALA A 111 0.12 8.33 -20.08
CA ALA A 111 1.37 9.09 -20.21
C ALA A 111 1.72 9.89 -18.93
N ALA A 112 0.70 10.28 -18.14
CA ALA A 112 0.88 11.00 -16.89
C ALA A 112 1.20 10.10 -15.67
N MET A 113 1.12 8.77 -15.78
CA MET A 113 1.57 7.85 -14.72
C MET A 113 3.09 7.75 -14.62
N HIS A 114 3.81 8.15 -15.66
CA HIS A 114 5.25 8.42 -15.57
C HIS A 114 5.45 9.82 -14.98
N ILE A 115 5.31 9.94 -13.66
CA ILE A 115 5.60 11.20 -12.96
C ILE A 115 7.12 11.41 -12.97
N ALA A 116 7.63 11.99 -14.05
CA ALA A 116 8.98 12.55 -14.12
C ALA A 116 9.03 13.98 -13.54
N ASP A 117 7.88 14.64 -13.36
CA ASP A 117 7.77 15.99 -12.80
C ASP A 117 7.09 15.98 -11.40
N PRO A 118 7.86 16.13 -10.31
CA PRO A 118 7.34 16.30 -8.96
C PRO A 118 6.33 17.45 -8.83
N GLY A 119 6.45 18.49 -9.65
CA GLY A 119 5.51 19.61 -9.69
C GLY A 119 4.10 19.18 -10.14
N ALA A 120 4.00 18.22 -11.06
CA ALA A 120 2.72 17.70 -11.52
C ALA A 120 2.01 16.88 -10.43
N ALA A 121 2.75 16.09 -9.65
CA ALA A 121 2.21 15.35 -8.51
C ALA A 121 1.67 16.29 -7.43
N VAL A 122 2.42 17.33 -7.06
CA VAL A 122 1.99 18.33 -6.07
C VAL A 122 0.75 19.08 -6.56
N ARG A 123 0.68 19.46 -7.84
CA ARG A 123 -0.51 20.11 -8.43
C ARG A 123 -1.74 19.19 -8.39
N ARG A 124 -1.58 17.89 -8.66
CA ARG A 124 -2.68 16.91 -8.58
C ARG A 124 -3.21 16.77 -7.16
N VAL A 125 -2.34 16.55 -6.18
CA VAL A 125 -2.73 16.48 -4.76
C VAL A 125 -3.41 17.77 -4.30
N ARG A 126 -2.85 18.93 -4.68
CA ARG A 126 -3.45 20.24 -4.37
C ARG A 126 -4.84 20.40 -5.01
N HIS A 127 -5.01 19.97 -6.25
CA HIS A 127 -6.29 20.01 -6.95
C HIS A 127 -7.35 19.17 -6.23
N ASP A 128 -7.00 17.95 -5.81
CA ASP A 128 -7.93 17.07 -5.09
C ASP A 128 -8.35 17.65 -3.72
N ILE A 129 -7.42 18.29 -3.00
CA ILE A 129 -7.73 19.03 -1.77
C ILE A 129 -8.70 20.18 -2.08
N LEU A 130 -8.45 20.95 -3.13
CA LEU A 130 -9.31 22.07 -3.53
C LEU A 130 -10.71 21.61 -3.97
N LEU A 131 -10.84 20.46 -4.64
CA LEU A 131 -12.15 19.88 -4.99
C LEU A 131 -12.93 19.47 -3.74
N LYS A 132 -12.28 18.84 -2.76
CA LYS A 132 -12.93 18.48 -1.49
C LYS A 132 -13.39 19.72 -0.73
N GLU A 133 -12.55 20.76 -0.68
CA GLU A 133 -12.90 22.02 -0.01
C GLU A 133 -14.04 22.75 -0.73
N ARG A 134 -14.04 22.75 -2.07
CA ARG A 134 -15.15 23.30 -2.87
C ARG A 134 -16.47 22.59 -2.56
N LYS A 135 -16.47 21.26 -2.55
CA LYS A 135 -17.66 20.46 -2.23
C LYS A 135 -18.18 20.77 -0.82
N ARG A 136 -17.28 20.85 0.17
CA ARG A 136 -17.62 21.22 1.55
C ARG A 136 -18.27 22.61 1.60
N LEU A 137 -17.71 23.59 0.89
CA LEU A 137 -18.24 24.95 0.84
C LEU A 137 -19.62 24.98 0.15
N GLU A 138 -19.81 24.23 -0.94
CA GLU A 138 -21.11 24.09 -1.60
C GLU A 138 -22.17 23.53 -0.64
N GLU A 139 -21.83 22.50 0.15
CA GLU A 139 -22.72 21.92 1.18
C GLU A 139 -23.01 22.92 2.31
N GLU A 140 -22.03 23.75 2.70
CA GLU A 140 -22.22 24.79 3.71
C GLU A 140 -23.12 25.92 3.21
N VAL A 141 -22.92 26.39 1.99
CA VAL A 141 -23.79 27.37 1.34
C VAL A 141 -25.22 26.85 1.26
N GLY A 142 -25.41 25.60 0.80
CA GLY A 142 -26.74 24.99 0.73
C GLY A 142 -27.44 24.94 2.10
N ARG A 143 -26.70 24.62 3.18
CA ARG A 143 -27.24 24.67 4.55
C ARG A 143 -27.64 26.07 4.98
N VAL A 144 -26.82 27.08 4.68
CA VAL A 144 -27.12 28.48 5.01
C VAL A 144 -28.34 28.97 4.25
N GLU A 145 -28.45 28.65 2.96
CA GLU A 145 -29.62 29.02 2.14
C GLU A 145 -30.91 28.43 2.70
N MET A 146 -30.89 27.15 3.10
CA MET A 146 -32.03 26.51 3.75
C MET A 146 -32.42 27.21 5.06
N GLU A 147 -31.44 27.56 5.90
CA GLU A 147 -31.70 28.24 7.17
C GLU A 147 -32.24 29.66 6.95
N VAL A 148 -31.72 30.37 5.95
CA VAL A 148 -32.23 31.70 5.56
C VAL A 148 -33.68 31.61 5.12
N GLU A 149 -34.07 30.64 4.31
CA GLU A 149 -35.47 30.48 3.92
C GLU A 149 -36.37 30.09 5.10
N ARG A 150 -35.89 29.22 5.99
CA ARG A 150 -36.59 28.89 7.23
C ARG A 150 -36.87 30.14 8.07
N LEU A 151 -35.86 30.98 8.27
CA LEU A 151 -35.97 32.22 9.03
C LEU A 151 -36.87 33.25 8.33
N ARG A 152 -36.80 33.36 7.00
CA ARG A 152 -37.71 34.22 6.22
C ARG A 152 -39.16 33.85 6.44
N GLU A 153 -39.48 32.56 6.47
CA GLU A 153 -40.83 32.10 6.72
C GLU A 153 -41.28 32.36 8.17
N GLU A 154 -40.42 32.13 9.16
CA GLU A 154 -40.71 32.50 10.56
C GLU A 154 -41.01 34.00 10.71
N VAL A 155 -40.24 34.86 10.05
CA VAL A 155 -40.48 36.31 10.07
C VAL A 155 -41.82 36.66 9.45
N ARG A 156 -42.19 36.04 8.31
CA ARG A 156 -43.51 36.26 7.69
C ARG A 156 -44.65 35.83 8.61
N GLU A 157 -44.55 34.67 9.24
CA GLU A 157 -45.59 34.17 10.15
C GLU A 157 -45.73 35.08 11.38
N ARG A 158 -44.62 35.50 11.99
CA ARG A 158 -44.65 36.47 13.10
C ARG A 158 -45.26 37.80 12.68
N ALA A 159 -44.93 38.30 11.49
CA ALA A 159 -45.51 39.53 10.96
C ALA A 159 -47.03 39.44 10.79
N LYS A 160 -47.56 38.29 10.33
CA LYS A 160 -49.01 38.04 10.25
C LYS A 160 -49.67 38.07 11.63
N VAL A 161 -49.04 37.46 12.65
CA VAL A 161 -49.55 37.47 14.03
C VAL A 161 -49.61 38.89 14.58
N VAL A 162 -48.55 39.68 14.42
CA VAL A 162 -48.51 41.08 14.87
C VAL A 162 -49.56 41.92 14.13
N GLY A 163 -49.69 41.75 12.82
CA GLY A 163 -50.70 42.45 12.01
C GLY A 163 -52.12 42.19 12.49
N ARG A 164 -52.47 40.91 12.76
CA ARG A 164 -53.79 40.54 13.32
C ARG A 164 -54.03 41.15 14.70
N GLY A 165 -53.05 41.10 15.60
CA GLY A 165 -53.17 41.72 16.93
C GLY A 165 -53.36 43.24 16.88
N ALA A 166 -52.70 43.93 15.93
CA ALA A 166 -52.90 45.36 15.71
C ALA A 166 -54.29 45.71 15.15
N GLU A 167 -54.88 44.84 14.33
CA GLU A 167 -56.26 45.02 13.84
C GLU A 167 -57.31 44.78 14.93
N GLU A 168 -57.12 43.79 15.79
CA GLU A 168 -58.02 43.53 16.93
C GLU A 168 -58.03 44.69 17.93
N MET A 169 -56.87 45.27 18.23
CA MET A 169 -56.78 46.44 19.12
C MET A 169 -57.49 47.69 18.59
N LYS A 170 -57.66 47.86 17.27
CA LYS A 170 -58.42 48.99 16.69
C LYS A 170 -59.93 48.83 16.83
N ARG A 171 -60.41 47.63 17.17
CA ARG A 171 -61.84 47.31 17.31
C ARG A 171 -62.33 47.39 18.76
N VAL A 172 -61.43 47.66 19.72
CA VAL A 172 -61.70 47.92 21.14
C VAL A 172 -61.67 49.42 21.38
#